data_AF-A0A3P1TE41-F1
#
_entry.id   AF-A0A3P1TE41-F1
#
_cell.length_a   1.000
_cell.length_b   1.000
_cell.length_c   1.000
_cell.angle_alpha   90.00
_cell.angle_beta   90.00
_cell.angle_gamma   90.00
#
_symmetry.space_group_name_H-M   'P 1'
#
loop_
_entity.id
_entity.type
_entity.pdbx_description
1 polymer ?
#
loop_
_entity_poly.entity_id
_entity_poly.type
_entity_poly.pdbx_seq_one_letter_code
_entity_poly.pdbx_strand_id
1 'polypeptide(L)'
;MNWLEIAAILVIGFVGSAEFGSAALVHPVIRKLSPDDQLVFEKGLLKTFGRIMPVGMTAATMLAIGVAIATPSEWLIAAAVSLGAALVVTIIGNVPINLRTGRIDQGAAPPGFIAMRRRWDVFQLIRGSLQLVGFILVAIGIVGE
;
A
#
# COMPACT_ATOMS: atom_id res chain seq x y z
N MET A 1 9.64 12.76 -21.38
CA MET A 1 9.15 12.89 -20.00
C MET A 1 8.61 14.28 -19.71
N ASN A 2 7.30 14.42 -19.59
CA ASN A 2 6.61 15.63 -19.13
C ASN A 2 6.46 15.65 -17.58
N TRP A 3 5.94 16.74 -17.01
CA TRP A 3 5.76 16.87 -15.55
C TRP A 3 4.81 15.83 -14.94
N LEU A 4 3.80 15.40 -15.68
CA LEU A 4 2.85 14.38 -15.22
C LEU A 4 3.53 13.01 -15.08
N GLU A 5 4.34 12.63 -16.06
CA GLU A 5 5.14 11.40 -16.07
C GLU A 5 6.19 11.40 -14.95
N ILE A 6 6.88 12.52 -14.74
CA ILE A 6 7.82 12.70 -13.63
C ILE A 6 7.10 12.51 -12.29
N ALA A 7 5.96 13.19 -12.10
CA ALA A 7 5.18 13.07 -10.88
C ALA A 7 4.68 11.63 -10.66
N ALA A 8 4.23 10.95 -11.72
CA ALA A 8 3.79 9.56 -11.66
C ALA A 8 4.92 8.64 -11.20
N ILE A 9 6.11 8.71 -11.81
CA ILE A 9 7.27 7.88 -11.41
C ILE A 9 7.63 8.12 -9.94
N LEU A 10 7.74 9.39 -9.53
CA LEU A 10 8.17 9.73 -8.17
C LEU A 10 7.15 9.28 -7.11
N VAL A 11 5.87 9.59 -7.32
CA VAL A 11 4.81 9.29 -6.34
C VAL A 11 4.52 7.79 -6.30
N ILE A 12 4.33 7.16 -7.46
CA ILE A 12 4.01 5.72 -7.54
C ILE A 12 5.21 4.90 -7.04
N GLY A 13 6.43 5.29 -7.42
CA GLY A 13 7.66 4.64 -6.95
C GLY A 13 7.85 4.73 -5.44
N PHE A 14 7.68 5.93 -4.86
CA PHE A 14 7.77 6.12 -3.42
C PHE A 14 6.72 5.30 -2.65
N VAL A 15 5.45 5.44 -3.02
CA VAL A 15 4.34 4.78 -2.32
C VAL A 15 4.41 3.27 -2.49
N GLY A 16 4.61 2.77 -3.71
CA GLY A 16 4.63 1.33 -3.98
C GLY A 16 5.81 0.62 -3.33
N SER A 17 7.00 1.22 -3.38
CA SER A 17 8.19 0.65 -2.74
C SER A 17 8.08 0.68 -1.21
N ALA A 18 7.53 1.75 -0.63
CA ALA A 18 7.31 1.84 0.81
C ALA A 18 6.32 0.77 1.32
N GLU A 19 5.20 0.55 0.61
CA GLU A 19 4.20 -0.45 0.99
C GLU A 19 4.73 -1.88 0.86
N PHE A 20 5.41 -2.17 -0.25
CA PHE A 20 6.01 -3.49 -0.46
C PHE A 20 7.14 -3.76 0.52
N GLY A 21 8.07 -2.80 0.70
CA GLY A 21 9.16 -2.92 1.66
C GLY A 21 8.65 -3.11 3.08
N SER A 22 7.60 -2.38 3.46
CA SER A 22 6.93 -2.58 4.75
C SER A 22 6.40 -4.02 4.89
N ALA A 23 5.70 -4.54 3.88
CA ALA A 23 5.14 -5.90 3.91
C ALA A 23 6.21 -7.01 3.92
N ALA A 24 7.24 -6.85 3.09
CA ALA A 24 8.22 -7.88 2.80
C ALA A 24 9.39 -7.90 3.78
N LEU A 25 9.77 -6.73 4.33
CA LEU A 25 10.99 -6.59 5.14
C LEU A 25 10.69 -6.20 6.59
N VAL A 26 9.70 -5.34 6.83
CA VAL A 26 9.39 -4.84 8.18
C VAL A 26 8.44 -5.79 8.91
N HIS A 27 7.29 -6.13 8.30
CA HIS A 27 6.28 -6.97 8.93
C HIS A 27 6.76 -8.36 9.35
N PRO A 28 7.67 -9.08 8.65
CA PRO A 28 8.25 -10.33 9.15
C PRO A 28 8.92 -10.20 10.52
N VAL A 29 9.55 -9.05 10.81
CA VAL A 29 10.18 -8.78 12.09
C VAL A 29 9.11 -8.57 13.17
N ILE A 30 8.08 -7.77 12.86
CA ILE A 30 6.96 -7.49 13.76
C ILE A 30 6.27 -8.80 14.20
N ARG A 31 6.14 -9.80 13.31
CA ARG A 31 5.44 -11.07 13.65
C ARG A 31 6.11 -11.85 14.78
N LYS A 32 7.39 -11.58 15.06
CA LYS A 32 8.17 -12.25 16.11
C LYS A 32 7.98 -11.60 17.49
N LEU A 33 7.40 -10.40 17.54
CA LEU A 33 7.14 -9.68 18.79
C LEU A 33 5.99 -10.32 19.57
N SER A 34 5.90 -10.01 20.86
CA SER A 34 4.74 -10.39 21.68
C SER A 34 3.44 -9.76 21.12
N PRO A 35 2.25 -10.31 21.41
CA PRO A 35 1.00 -9.72 20.94
C PRO A 35 0.80 -8.25 21.34
N ASP A 36 1.21 -7.89 22.56
CA ASP A 36 1.08 -6.53 23.07
C ASP A 36 2.04 -5.58 22.38
N ASP A 37 3.28 -6.01 22.13
CA ASP A 37 4.26 -5.21 21.37
C ASP A 37 3.82 -5.01 19.92
N GLN A 38 3.23 -6.04 19.30
CA GLN A 38 2.60 -5.91 17.98
C GLN A 38 1.48 -4.86 18.03
N LEU A 39 0.60 -4.90 19.04
CA LEU A 39 -0.46 -3.89 19.17
C LEU A 39 0.10 -2.47 19.30
N VAL A 40 1.10 -2.27 20.14
CA VAL A 40 1.77 -0.95 20.33
C VAL A 40 2.35 -0.46 19.01
N PHE A 41 3.08 -1.33 18.31
CA PHE A 41 3.70 -1.00 17.03
C PHE A 41 2.66 -0.62 15.97
N GLU A 42 1.61 -1.42 15.83
CA GLU A 42 0.56 -1.21 14.83
C GLU A 42 -0.22 0.08 15.10
N LYS A 43 -0.54 0.39 16.37
CA LYS A 43 -1.14 1.68 16.73
C LYS A 43 -0.21 2.85 16.42
N GLY A 44 1.11 2.67 16.54
CA GLY A 44 2.12 3.62 16.08
C GLY A 44 2.06 3.85 14.57
N LEU A 45 2.06 2.79 13.77
CA LEU A 45 1.94 2.86 12.31
C LEU A 45 0.66 3.55 11.84
N LEU A 46 -0.47 3.34 12.53
CA LEU A 46 -1.73 4.00 12.18
C LEU A 46 -1.66 5.54 12.27
N LYS A 47 -0.78 6.09 13.11
CA LYS A 47 -0.59 7.55 13.25
C LYS A 47 0.27 8.14 12.14
N THR A 48 1.07 7.34 11.45
CA THR A 48 1.98 7.76 10.38
C THR A 48 1.52 7.19 9.04
N PHE A 49 1.84 5.92 8.77
CA PHE A 49 1.45 5.19 7.57
C PHE A 49 -0.07 5.23 7.35
N GLY A 50 -0.86 5.04 8.41
CA GLY A 50 -2.32 5.07 8.34
C GLY A 50 -2.92 6.41 7.89
N ARG A 51 -2.15 7.51 7.97
CA ARG A 51 -2.57 8.85 7.50
C ARG A 51 -2.01 9.19 6.13
N ILE A 52 -0.72 8.91 5.91
CA ILE A 52 -0.01 9.32 4.69
C ILE A 52 -0.35 8.40 3.52
N MET A 53 -0.39 7.08 3.75
CA MET A 53 -0.49 6.12 2.67
C MET A 53 -1.83 6.16 1.93
N PRO A 54 -3.01 6.28 2.57
CA PRO A 54 -4.27 6.35 1.83
C PRO A 54 -4.31 7.51 0.81
N VAL A 55 -3.76 8.67 1.19
CA VAL A 55 -3.66 9.83 0.30
C VAL A 55 -2.66 9.56 -0.82
N GLY A 56 -1.47 9.06 -0.49
CA GLY A 56 -0.42 8.73 -1.46
C GLY A 56 -0.85 7.66 -2.46
N MET A 57 -1.54 6.62 -2.00
CA MET A 57 -2.10 5.54 -2.84
C MET A 57 -3.15 6.07 -3.81
N THR A 58 -4.07 6.90 -3.31
CA THR A 58 -5.10 7.50 -4.15
C THR A 58 -4.46 8.40 -5.21
N ALA A 59 -3.49 9.23 -4.82
CA ALA A 59 -2.74 10.07 -5.75
C ALA A 59 -1.97 9.23 -6.79
N ALA A 60 -1.30 8.15 -6.37
CA ALA A 60 -0.59 7.23 -7.25
C ALA A 60 -1.52 6.61 -8.30
N THR A 61 -2.70 6.13 -7.90
CA THR A 61 -3.70 5.58 -8.82
C THR A 61 -4.21 6.64 -9.81
N MET A 62 -4.51 7.85 -9.33
CA MET A 62 -4.96 8.95 -10.19
C MET A 62 -3.90 9.38 -11.19
N LEU A 63 -2.63 9.45 -10.78
CA LEU A 63 -1.50 9.75 -11.66
C LEU A 63 -1.33 8.69 -12.73
N ALA A 64 -1.41 7.40 -12.37
CA ALA A 64 -1.31 6.32 -13.35
C ALA A 64 -2.44 6.36 -14.39
N ILE A 65 -3.68 6.62 -13.95
CA ILE A 65 -4.81 6.82 -14.87
C ILE A 65 -4.56 8.03 -15.77
N GLY A 66 -4.09 9.15 -15.21
CA GLY A 66 -3.81 10.37 -15.96
C GLY A 66 -2.77 10.15 -17.05
N VAL A 67 -1.66 9.48 -16.73
CA VAL A 67 -0.62 9.14 -17.72
C VAL A 67 -1.17 8.18 -18.77
N ALA A 68 -1.92 7.15 -18.40
CA ALA A 68 -2.51 6.21 -19.35
C ALA A 68 -3.54 6.84 -20.30
N ILE A 69 -4.22 7.92 -19.88
CA ILE A 69 -5.11 8.70 -20.74
C ILE A 69 -4.32 9.62 -21.68
N ALA A 70 -3.28 10.28 -21.15
CA ALA A 70 -2.48 11.25 -21.91
C ALA A 70 -1.61 10.58 -22.98
N THR A 71 -1.02 9.43 -22.65
CA THR A 71 -0.13 8.64 -23.50
C THR A 71 -0.55 7.17 -23.43
N PRO A 72 -1.57 6.76 -24.20
CA PRO A 72 -2.10 5.40 -24.09
C PRO A 72 -1.09 4.33 -24.51
N SER A 73 -0.81 3.40 -23.58
CA SER A 73 0.08 2.26 -23.78
C SER A 73 -0.45 1.08 -22.97
N GLU A 74 -0.28 -0.14 -23.47
CA GLU A 74 -0.71 -1.36 -22.77
C GLU A 74 -0.07 -1.46 -21.37
N TRP A 75 1.19 -1.04 -21.23
CA TRP A 75 1.91 -1.00 -19.96
C TRP A 75 1.29 -0.02 -18.97
N LEU A 76 0.94 1.19 -19.43
CA LEU A 76 0.36 2.24 -18.59
C LEU A 76 -1.08 1.92 -18.17
N ILE A 77 -1.86 1.32 -19.07
CA ILE A 77 -3.20 0.81 -18.75
C ILE A 77 -3.11 -0.31 -17.71
N ALA A 78 -2.21 -1.29 -17.90
CA ALA A 78 -1.99 -2.36 -16.94
C ALA A 78 -1.53 -1.82 -15.58
N ALA A 79 -0.69 -0.79 -15.56
CA ALA A 79 -0.26 -0.12 -14.34
C ALA A 79 -1.43 0.52 -13.59
N ALA A 80 -2.29 1.27 -14.30
CA ALA A 80 -3.47 1.89 -13.73
C ALA A 80 -4.44 0.86 -13.14
N VAL A 81 -4.67 -0.26 -13.85
CA VAL A 81 -5.48 -1.38 -13.36
C VAL A 81 -4.88 -2.00 -12.11
N SER A 82 -3.57 -2.25 -12.10
CA SER A 82 -2.86 -2.84 -10.95
C SER A 82 -2.97 -1.96 -9.70
N LEU A 83 -2.74 -0.65 -9.84
CA LEU A 83 -2.87 0.32 -8.74
C LEU A 83 -4.32 0.51 -8.29
N GLY A 84 -5.27 0.47 -9.22
CA GLY A 84 -6.71 0.45 -8.91
C GLY A 84 -7.09 -0.78 -8.08
N ALA A 85 -6.63 -1.96 -8.48
CA ALA A 85 -6.85 -3.19 -7.72
C ALA A 85 -6.22 -3.13 -6.32
N ALA A 86 -5.00 -2.58 -6.19
CA ALA A 86 -4.36 -2.37 -4.90
C ALA A 86 -5.18 -1.45 -3.98
N LEU A 87 -5.77 -0.39 -4.52
CA LEU A 87 -6.66 0.51 -3.78
C LEU A 87 -7.94 -0.20 -3.33
N VAL A 88 -8.54 -1.05 -4.18
CA VAL A 88 -9.71 -1.86 -3.81
C VAL A 88 -9.37 -2.83 -2.66
N VAL A 89 -8.23 -3.54 -2.74
CA VAL A 89 -7.74 -4.41 -1.66
C VAL A 89 -7.56 -3.63 -0.36
N THR A 90 -7.04 -2.41 -0.45
CA THR A 90 -6.87 -1.51 0.71
C THR A 90 -8.19 -1.22 1.40
N ILE A 91 -9.19 -0.80 0.64
CA ILE A 91 -10.48 -0.33 1.15
C ILE A 91 -11.28 -1.49 1.76
N ILE A 92 -11.27 -2.66 1.11
CA ILE A 92 -12.07 -3.81 1.53
C ILE A 92 -11.36 -4.62 2.63
N GLY A 93 -10.03 -4.73 2.57
CA GLY A 93 -9.23 -5.59 3.45
C GLY A 93 -8.54 -4.82 4.58
N ASN A 94 -7.59 -3.96 4.22
CA ASN A 94 -6.69 -3.33 5.19
C ASN A 94 -7.40 -2.28 6.06
N VAL A 95 -8.21 -1.40 5.47
CA VAL A 95 -8.86 -0.28 6.16
C VAL A 95 -9.77 -0.75 7.30
N PRO A 96 -10.68 -1.74 7.12
CA PRO A 96 -11.55 -2.20 8.20
C PRO A 96 -10.76 -2.77 9.38
N ILE A 97 -9.67 -3.51 9.12
CA ILE A 97 -8.82 -4.07 10.17
C ILE A 97 -8.01 -2.98 10.88
N ASN A 98 -7.52 -1.97 10.14
CA ASN A 98 -6.83 -0.82 10.71
C ASN A 98 -7.74 -0.02 11.64
N LEU A 99 -9.00 0.22 11.23
CA LEU A 99 -10.00 0.88 12.07
C LEU A 99 -10.30 0.08 13.34
N ARG A 100 -10.41 -1.25 13.24
CA ARG A 100 -10.59 -2.12 14.41
C ARG A 100 -9.38 -2.05 15.34
N THR A 101 -8.17 -2.10 14.80
CA THR A 101 -6.91 -2.00 15.58
C THR A 101 -6.81 -0.66 16.31
N GLY A 102 -7.17 0.43 15.65
CA GLY A 102 -7.17 1.77 16.25
C GLY A 102 -8.17 1.95 17.40
N ARG A 103 -9.26 1.18 17.42
CA ARG A 103 -10.32 1.20 18.45
C ARG A 103 -10.02 0.28 19.65
N ILE A 104 -8.89 -0.41 19.66
CA ILE A 104 -8.49 -1.22 20.82
C ILE A 104 -8.02 -0.26 21.91
N ASP A 105 -8.85 0.00 22.91
CA ASP A 105 -8.56 0.94 24.02
C ASP A 105 -7.76 0.29 25.16
N GLN A 106 -7.74 -1.04 25.20
CA GLN A 106 -7.03 -1.82 26.20
C GLN A 106 -5.51 -1.71 25.98
N GLY A 107 -4.74 -1.72 27.09
CA GLY A 107 -3.27 -1.72 27.03
C GLY A 107 -2.66 -3.04 26.53
N ALA A 108 -3.47 -4.09 26.36
CA ALA A 108 -3.07 -5.40 25.92
C ALA A 108 -3.87 -5.86 24.70
N ALA A 109 -3.27 -6.75 23.91
CA ALA A 109 -3.87 -7.34 22.72
C ALA A 109 -5.06 -8.23 23.10
N PRO A 110 -6.28 -7.94 22.59
CA PRO A 110 -7.45 -8.77 22.89
C PRO A 110 -7.32 -10.15 22.23
N PRO A 111 -8.06 -11.16 22.75
CA PRO A 111 -8.16 -12.47 22.10
C PRO A 111 -8.52 -12.34 20.61
N GLY A 112 -7.81 -13.07 19.76
CA GLY A 112 -8.01 -13.05 18.31
C GLY A 112 -7.32 -11.89 17.56
N PHE A 113 -6.65 -10.95 18.26
CA PHE A 113 -5.89 -9.86 17.64
C PHE A 113 -4.86 -10.38 16.63
N ILE A 114 -4.08 -11.40 17.00
CA ILE A 114 -3.07 -11.99 16.11
C ILE A 114 -3.70 -12.58 14.85
N ALA A 115 -4.78 -13.34 14.97
CA ALA A 115 -5.46 -13.91 13.81
C ALA A 115 -5.96 -12.80 12.85
N MET A 116 -6.50 -11.71 13.41
CA MET A 116 -6.89 -10.53 12.64
C MET A 116 -5.70 -9.88 11.93
N ARG A 117 -4.55 -9.73 12.62
CA ARG A 117 -3.32 -9.18 12.02
C ARG A 117 -2.74 -10.07 10.93
N ARG A 118 -2.78 -11.40 11.09
CA ARG A 118 -2.32 -12.34 10.04
C ARG A 118 -3.18 -12.24 8.77
N ARG A 119 -4.49 -12.00 8.92
CA ARG A 119 -5.34 -11.69 7.76
C ARG A 119 -4.97 -10.36 7.10
N TRP A 120 -4.64 -9.35 7.91
CA TRP A 120 -4.15 -8.07 7.38
C TRP A 120 -2.83 -8.24 6.63
N ASP A 121 -1.90 -9.05 7.12
CA ASP A 121 -0.60 -9.30 6.48
C ASP A 121 -0.76 -9.82 5.04
N VAL A 122 -1.76 -10.68 4.81
CA VAL A 122 -2.08 -11.18 3.47
C VAL A 122 -2.55 -10.05 2.56
N PHE A 123 -3.51 -9.23 3.01
CA PHE A 123 -3.97 -8.08 2.22
C PHE A 123 -2.85 -7.07 1.97
N GLN A 124 -2.01 -6.83 2.98
CA GLN A 124 -0.87 -5.94 2.89
C GLN A 124 0.14 -6.42 1.84
N LEU A 125 0.44 -7.73 1.83
CA LEU A 125 1.36 -8.31 0.85
C LEU A 125 0.80 -8.23 -0.58
N ILE A 126 -0.48 -8.58 -0.76
CA ILE A 126 -1.16 -8.49 -2.06
C ILE A 126 -1.13 -7.04 -2.56
N ARG A 127 -1.58 -6.11 -1.72
CA ARG A 127 -1.61 -4.68 -2.01
C ARG A 127 -0.23 -4.14 -2.37
N GLY A 128 0.76 -4.35 -1.50
CA GLY A 128 2.12 -3.85 -1.72
C GLY A 128 2.74 -4.42 -3.00
N SER A 129 2.49 -5.71 -3.30
CA SER A 129 2.96 -6.33 -4.53
C SER A 129 2.32 -5.72 -5.78
N LEU A 130 1.01 -5.50 -5.76
CA LEU A 130 0.30 -4.82 -6.85
C LEU A 130 0.84 -3.39 -7.07
N GLN A 131 1.15 -2.66 -6.00
CA GLN A 131 1.72 -1.32 -6.13
C GLN A 131 3.14 -1.31 -6.68
N LEU A 132 3.98 -2.26 -6.26
CA LEU A 132 5.32 -2.42 -6.83
C LEU A 132 5.25 -2.80 -8.31
N VAL A 133 4.36 -3.73 -8.67
CA VAL A 133 4.11 -4.09 -10.07
C VAL A 133 3.61 -2.88 -10.86
N GLY A 134 2.66 -2.12 -10.31
CA GLY A 134 2.17 -0.89 -10.93
C GLY A 134 3.28 0.13 -11.17
N PHE A 135 4.18 0.32 -10.21
CA PHE A 135 5.37 1.15 -10.39
C PHE A 135 6.26 0.67 -11.53
N ILE A 136 6.60 -0.62 -11.57
CA ILE A 136 7.43 -1.20 -12.62
C ILE A 136 6.80 -1.00 -14.00
N LEU A 137 5.49 -1.24 -14.11
CA LEU A 137 4.74 -1.06 -15.36
C LEU A 137 4.71 0.41 -15.81
N VAL A 138 4.52 1.36 -14.88
CA VAL A 138 4.62 2.80 -15.19
C VAL A 138 6.03 3.15 -15.67
N ALA A 139 7.06 2.67 -14.99
CA ALA A 139 8.45 2.96 -15.36
C ALA A 139 8.77 2.41 -16.76
N ILE A 140 8.38 1.18 -17.07
CA ILE A 140 8.53 0.59 -18.41
C ILE A 140 7.75 1.39 -19.45
N GLY A 141 6.48 1.72 -19.16
CA GLY A 141 5.63 2.44 -20.11
C GLY A 141 6.08 3.88 -20.41
N ILE A 142 6.75 4.56 -19.47
CA ILE A 142 7.24 5.92 -19.67
C ILE A 142 8.66 5.96 -20.24
N VAL A 143 9.54 5.05 -19.81
CA VAL A 143 10.98 5.06 -20.18
C VAL A 143 11.25 4.21 -21.42
N GLY A 144 10.40 3.23 -21.69
CA GLY A 144 10.51 2.35 -22.86
C GLY A 144 9.97 2.94 -24.15
N GLU A 145 9.37 4.14 -24.09
CA GLU A 145 9.05 4.99 -25.25
C GLU A 145 10.23 5.91 -25.61
#